data_AF-F9ZE29-F1
#
_entry.id   AF-F9ZE29-F1
#
_cell.length_a   1.000
_cell.length_b   1.000
_cell.length_c   1.000
_cell.angle_alpha   90.00
_cell.angle_beta   90.00
_cell.angle_gamma   90.00
#
_symmetry.space_group_name_H-M   'P 1'
#
loop_
_entity.id
_entity.type
_entity.pdbx_description
1 polymer ?
#
loop_
_entity_poly.entity_id
_entity_poly.type
_entity_poly.pdbx_seq_one_letter_code
_entity_poly.pdbx_strand_id
1 'polypeptide(L)'
;MSITIDDGSVGQDDFLGDDNNNHFHAGNGDNILTGAGGDDGLDGGAGNDVLTGDLGNDILIGGDGNDNLNGGDGDDHLLGGAGDDVLTGELGDDILHAGEGNDDLTGGPDNDQFSFYAAGDFIVQDFDVSADTLIFESDSTGINNLEQLVSVITNFEDTSEGVVIHFVDDIASITLIGLQSSDLSADMVGFSSGA
;
A
#
# COMPACT_ATOMS: atom_id res chain seq x y z
N MET A 1 -11.01 -24.01 -9.39
CA MET A 1 -10.19 -25.08 -8.74
C MET A 1 -8.96 -24.33 -8.28
N SER A 2 -8.62 -24.30 -6.98
CA SER A 2 -7.51 -23.47 -6.52
C SER A 2 -6.18 -24.11 -6.95
N ILE A 3 -5.35 -23.36 -7.67
CA ILE A 3 -3.98 -23.75 -7.95
C ILE A 3 -3.12 -23.15 -6.84
N THR A 4 -2.42 -24.01 -6.10
CA THR A 4 -1.39 -23.58 -5.16
C THR A 4 -0.04 -23.97 -5.75
N ILE A 5 0.80 -22.98 -6.05
CA ILE A 5 2.19 -23.20 -6.44
C ILE A 5 3.03 -22.54 -5.35
N ASP A 6 3.73 -23.38 -4.59
CA ASP A 6 4.69 -23.00 -3.56
C ASP A 6 5.98 -23.69 -3.96
N ASP A 7 6.95 -22.93 -4.47
CA ASP A 7 8.25 -23.50 -4.83
C ASP A 7 9.28 -23.38 -3.69
N GLY A 8 9.07 -22.47 -2.72
CA GLY A 8 9.96 -22.16 -1.60
C GLY A 8 11.43 -22.13 -2.00
N SER A 9 11.71 -21.76 -3.25
CA SER A 9 12.97 -22.04 -3.92
C SER A 9 13.97 -20.91 -3.66
N VAL A 10 15.21 -21.10 -4.11
CA VAL A 10 16.23 -20.05 -4.06
C VAL A 10 16.42 -19.55 -5.48
N GLY A 11 16.00 -18.34 -5.79
CA GLY A 11 16.11 -17.78 -7.13
C GLY A 11 14.93 -16.89 -7.51
N GLN A 12 15.06 -16.21 -8.65
CA GLN A 12 13.93 -15.51 -9.27
C GLN A 12 12.98 -16.55 -9.85
N ASP A 13 11.72 -16.49 -9.42
CA ASP A 13 10.64 -17.34 -9.87
C ASP A 13 9.57 -16.50 -10.60
N ASP A 14 9.08 -17.03 -11.74
CA ASP A 14 8.09 -16.37 -12.60
C ASP A 14 6.79 -17.21 -12.56
N PHE A 15 5.80 -16.77 -11.78
CA PHE A 15 4.48 -17.42 -11.69
C PHE A 15 3.44 -16.72 -12.56
N LEU A 16 2.64 -17.53 -13.26
CA LEU A 16 1.50 -17.06 -14.03
C LEU A 16 0.27 -17.90 -13.70
N GLY A 17 -0.78 -17.21 -13.28
CA GLY A 17 -2.07 -17.75 -12.92
C GLY A 17 -3.01 -18.05 -14.07
N ASP A 18 -4.24 -18.40 -13.72
CA ASP A 18 -5.36 -18.63 -14.61
C ASP A 18 -6.63 -17.96 -14.10
N ASP A 19 -7.76 -18.09 -14.78
CA ASP A 19 -9.03 -17.43 -14.38
C ASP A 19 -9.68 -18.01 -13.08
N ASN A 20 -8.93 -18.70 -12.23
CA ASN A 20 -9.38 -19.15 -10.91
C ASN A 20 -8.52 -18.53 -9.81
N ASN A 21 -9.08 -18.44 -8.61
CA ASN A 21 -8.34 -18.15 -7.38
C ASN A 21 -7.07 -18.99 -7.24
N ASN A 22 -5.92 -18.33 -7.26
CA ASN A 22 -4.57 -18.85 -7.19
C ASN A 22 -3.93 -18.45 -5.86
N HIS A 23 -2.95 -19.23 -5.43
CA HIS A 23 -2.16 -18.90 -4.25
C HIS A 23 -0.69 -19.20 -4.53
N PHE A 24 0.12 -18.15 -4.66
CA PHE A 24 1.54 -18.20 -4.99
C PHE A 24 2.39 -17.70 -3.84
N HIS A 25 3.51 -18.38 -3.62
CA HIS A 25 4.56 -17.99 -2.68
C HIS A 25 5.92 -18.26 -3.32
N ALA A 26 6.69 -17.20 -3.57
CA ALA A 26 7.96 -17.27 -4.32
C ALA A 26 9.21 -17.36 -3.43
N GLY A 27 9.18 -16.80 -2.21
CA GLY A 27 10.27 -17.00 -1.26
C GLY A 27 11.42 -16.03 -1.48
N ASN A 28 12.64 -16.48 -1.83
CA ASN A 28 13.79 -15.57 -1.96
C ASN A 28 14.16 -15.34 -3.42
N GLY A 29 14.27 -14.10 -3.86
CA GLY A 29 14.66 -13.70 -5.20
C GLY A 29 13.91 -12.44 -5.62
N ASP A 30 14.30 -11.84 -6.73
CA ASP A 30 13.50 -10.78 -7.34
C ASP A 30 12.49 -11.47 -8.26
N ASN A 31 11.24 -11.69 -7.82
CA ASN A 31 10.26 -12.57 -8.46
C ASN A 31 9.23 -11.80 -9.30
N ILE A 32 8.53 -12.51 -10.19
CA ILE A 32 7.41 -11.96 -10.96
C ILE A 32 6.19 -12.87 -10.79
N LEU A 33 5.12 -12.34 -10.21
CA LEU A 33 3.88 -13.06 -9.94
C LEU A 33 2.72 -12.38 -10.65
N THR A 34 1.92 -13.16 -11.39
CA THR A 34 0.68 -12.67 -12.02
C THR A 34 -0.47 -13.60 -11.68
N GLY A 35 -1.54 -13.08 -11.06
CA GLY A 35 -2.76 -13.81 -10.69
C GLY A 35 -3.70 -14.09 -11.86
N ALA A 36 -3.86 -13.11 -12.75
CA ALA A 36 -4.69 -13.13 -13.95
C ALA A 36 -6.20 -12.97 -13.69
N GLY A 37 -6.86 -13.93 -13.03
CA GLY A 37 -8.29 -13.77 -12.80
C GLY A 37 -8.84 -14.60 -11.66
N GLY A 38 -9.79 -14.03 -10.94
CA GLY A 38 -10.31 -14.61 -9.69
C GLY A 38 -9.61 -13.97 -8.50
N ASP A 39 -10.04 -14.35 -7.29
CA ASP A 39 -9.50 -13.73 -6.07
C ASP A 39 -8.22 -14.48 -5.64
N ASP A 40 -7.08 -13.87 -5.88
CA ASP A 40 -5.74 -14.45 -5.80
C ASP A 40 -5.00 -14.03 -4.53
N GLY A 41 -4.05 -14.88 -4.10
CA GLY A 41 -3.11 -14.58 -3.03
C GLY A 41 -1.69 -14.69 -3.55
N LEU A 42 -0.98 -13.57 -3.64
CA LEU A 42 0.37 -13.48 -4.18
C LEU A 42 1.33 -13.03 -3.08
N ASP A 43 2.38 -13.80 -2.84
CA ASP A 43 3.42 -13.52 -1.84
C ASP A 43 4.81 -13.61 -2.49
N GLY A 44 5.45 -12.45 -2.64
CA GLY A 44 6.78 -12.28 -3.25
C GLY A 44 7.88 -12.83 -2.35
N GLY A 45 7.86 -12.43 -1.08
CA GLY A 45 8.72 -12.94 -0.04
C GLY A 45 9.90 -12.01 0.25
N ALA A 46 11.08 -12.30 -0.28
CA ALA A 46 12.29 -11.51 -0.05
C ALA A 46 13.02 -11.25 -1.35
N GLY A 47 13.39 -10.02 -1.62
CA GLY A 47 13.93 -9.55 -2.89
C GLY A 47 13.05 -8.42 -3.43
N ASN A 48 13.39 -7.89 -4.61
CA ASN A 48 12.58 -6.84 -5.23
C ASN A 48 11.59 -7.51 -6.20
N ASP A 49 10.36 -7.70 -5.75
CA ASP A 49 9.33 -8.46 -6.42
C ASP A 49 8.41 -7.58 -7.28
N VAL A 50 7.79 -8.20 -8.29
CA VAL A 50 6.73 -7.58 -9.11
C VAL A 50 5.50 -8.47 -9.03
N LEU A 51 4.43 -7.97 -8.41
CA LEU A 51 3.17 -8.68 -8.21
C LEU A 51 2.05 -7.98 -8.98
N THR A 52 1.21 -8.74 -9.68
CA THR A 52 0.04 -8.24 -10.41
C THR A 52 -1.16 -9.15 -10.18
N GLY A 53 -2.24 -8.62 -9.59
CA GLY A 53 -3.50 -9.35 -9.36
C GLY A 53 -4.32 -9.56 -10.65
N ASP A 54 -4.44 -8.50 -11.45
CA ASP A 54 -5.23 -8.37 -12.67
C ASP A 54 -6.75 -8.24 -12.43
N LEU A 55 -7.51 -9.32 -12.28
CA LEU A 55 -8.98 -9.26 -12.16
C LEU A 55 -9.44 -10.05 -10.94
N GLY A 56 -10.24 -9.46 -10.06
CA GLY A 56 -10.74 -10.12 -8.87
C GLY A 56 -10.28 -9.38 -7.63
N ASN A 57 -10.69 -9.87 -6.45
CA ASN A 57 -10.32 -9.21 -5.20
C ASN A 57 -9.08 -9.89 -4.61
N ASP A 58 -7.92 -9.31 -4.87
CA ASP A 58 -6.63 -9.94 -4.67
C ASP A 58 -5.97 -9.53 -3.35
N ILE A 59 -5.08 -10.39 -2.86
CA ILE A 59 -4.19 -10.10 -1.74
C ILE A 59 -2.75 -10.22 -2.25
N LEU A 60 -2.05 -9.10 -2.27
CA LEU A 60 -0.66 -9.00 -2.70
C LEU A 60 0.23 -8.66 -1.50
N ILE A 61 1.28 -9.43 -1.29
CA ILE A 61 2.29 -9.24 -0.24
C ILE A 61 3.66 -9.18 -0.91
N GLY A 62 4.30 -8.00 -0.87
CA GLY A 62 5.66 -7.82 -1.37
C GLY A 62 6.67 -8.55 -0.49
N GLY A 63 6.81 -8.08 0.75
CA GLY A 63 7.63 -8.71 1.77
C GLY A 63 8.88 -7.88 2.09
N ASP A 64 10.06 -8.50 2.08
CA ASP A 64 11.32 -7.80 2.31
C ASP A 64 11.93 -7.36 0.96
N GLY A 65 12.08 -6.07 0.71
CA GLY A 65 12.70 -5.54 -0.51
C GLY A 65 11.93 -4.36 -1.05
N ASN A 66 12.34 -3.87 -2.22
CA ASN A 66 11.65 -2.77 -2.89
C ASN A 66 10.74 -3.34 -3.96
N ASP A 67 9.46 -3.46 -3.64
CA ASP A 67 8.48 -4.21 -4.40
C ASP A 67 7.60 -3.32 -5.28
N ASN A 68 7.03 -3.92 -6.33
CA ASN A 68 6.03 -3.28 -7.18
C ASN A 68 4.75 -4.12 -7.18
N LEU A 69 3.70 -3.60 -6.57
CA LEU A 69 2.40 -4.26 -6.42
C LEU A 69 1.35 -3.52 -7.25
N ASN A 70 0.65 -4.24 -8.10
CA ASN A 70 -0.53 -3.76 -8.83
C ASN A 70 -1.71 -4.68 -8.55
N GLY A 71 -2.77 -4.16 -7.92
CA GLY A 71 -4.00 -4.89 -7.62
C GLY A 71 -4.73 -5.27 -8.92
N GLY A 72 -5.23 -4.27 -9.62
CA GLY A 72 -5.92 -4.44 -10.89
C GLY A 72 -7.39 -4.04 -10.76
N ASP A 73 -8.29 -4.76 -11.42
CA ASP A 73 -9.72 -4.54 -11.25
C ASP A 73 -10.25 -5.42 -10.09
N GLY A 74 -10.73 -4.81 -9.02
CA GLY A 74 -11.35 -5.48 -7.87
C GLY A 74 -11.06 -4.73 -6.57
N ASP A 75 -11.66 -5.17 -5.47
CA ASP A 75 -11.33 -4.59 -4.16
C ASP A 75 -10.11 -5.34 -3.59
N ASP A 76 -8.93 -4.73 -3.70
CA ASP A 76 -7.65 -5.37 -3.46
C ASP A 76 -7.01 -4.98 -2.12
N HIS A 77 -6.16 -5.88 -1.61
CA HIS A 77 -5.37 -5.69 -0.41
C HIS A 77 -3.89 -5.79 -0.74
N LEU A 78 -3.20 -4.66 -0.76
CA LEU A 78 -1.78 -4.57 -1.10
C LEU A 78 -0.96 -4.29 0.16
N LEU A 79 0.00 -5.16 0.45
CA LEU A 79 0.94 -5.02 1.57
C LEU A 79 2.37 -4.94 0.99
N GLY A 80 2.98 -3.75 1.01
CA GLY A 80 4.35 -3.54 0.53
C GLY A 80 5.34 -4.33 1.37
N GLY A 81 5.44 -3.99 2.64
CA GLY A 81 6.24 -4.75 3.60
C GLY A 81 7.40 -3.93 4.13
N ALA A 82 8.63 -4.32 3.86
CA ALA A 82 9.81 -3.60 4.29
C ALA A 82 10.70 -3.24 3.10
N GLY A 83 10.89 -1.95 2.86
CA GLY A 83 11.67 -1.42 1.75
C GLY A 83 10.97 -0.23 1.13
N ASP A 84 11.51 0.30 0.04
CA ASP A 84 10.86 1.41 -0.67
C ASP A 84 9.97 0.84 -1.78
N ASP A 85 8.66 0.77 -1.53
CA ASP A 85 7.68 0.06 -2.36
C ASP A 85 6.85 0.98 -3.26
N VAL A 86 6.27 0.39 -4.31
CA VAL A 86 5.29 1.03 -5.18
C VAL A 86 4.00 0.21 -5.19
N LEU A 87 2.91 0.78 -4.70
CA LEU A 87 1.59 0.12 -4.64
C LEU A 87 0.59 0.87 -5.52
N THR A 88 -0.10 0.15 -6.40
CA THR A 88 -1.16 0.68 -7.26
C THR A 88 -2.42 -0.18 -7.11
N GLY A 89 -3.53 0.39 -6.62
CA GLY A 89 -4.83 -0.30 -6.52
C GLY A 89 -5.47 -0.55 -7.87
N GLU A 90 -5.64 0.51 -8.66
CA GLU A 90 -6.39 0.56 -9.94
C GLU A 90 -7.91 0.69 -9.71
N LEU A 91 -8.77 -0.25 -10.14
CA LEU A 91 -10.22 -0.06 -10.06
C LEU A 91 -10.81 -0.84 -8.89
N GLY A 92 -11.32 -0.17 -7.87
CA GLY A 92 -12.05 -0.81 -6.78
C GLY A 92 -11.91 -0.02 -5.49
N ASP A 93 -12.53 -0.50 -4.40
CA ASP A 93 -12.29 0.09 -3.08
C ASP A 93 -11.05 -0.61 -2.46
N ASP A 94 -9.86 -0.04 -2.64
CA ASP A 94 -8.60 -0.71 -2.31
C ASP A 94 -8.05 -0.38 -0.91
N ILE A 95 -7.25 -1.30 -0.39
CA ILE A 95 -6.52 -1.12 0.86
C ILE A 95 -5.02 -1.26 0.60
N LEU A 96 -4.31 -0.12 0.66
CA LEU A 96 -2.87 -0.04 0.43
C LEU A 96 -2.14 0.14 1.77
N HIS A 97 -1.46 -0.90 2.21
CA HIS A 97 -0.59 -0.90 3.37
C HIS A 97 0.85 -0.75 2.92
N ALA A 98 1.38 0.46 3.08
CA ALA A 98 2.71 0.81 2.60
C ALA A 98 3.81 -0.07 3.23
N GLY A 99 3.83 -0.13 4.56
CA GLY A 99 4.87 -0.86 5.30
C GLY A 99 5.96 0.07 5.82
N GLU A 100 7.13 -0.49 6.11
CA GLU A 100 8.33 0.26 6.52
C GLU A 100 9.11 0.74 5.29
N GLY A 101 9.41 2.02 5.19
CA GLY A 101 10.25 2.55 4.10
C GLY A 101 9.63 3.78 3.46
N ASN A 102 10.12 4.18 2.28
CA ASN A 102 9.58 5.33 1.57
C ASN A 102 8.78 4.84 0.36
N ASP A 103 7.45 4.94 0.46
CA ASP A 103 6.56 4.26 -0.47
C ASP A 103 5.78 5.24 -1.35
N ASP A 104 5.58 4.85 -2.61
CA ASP A 104 4.74 5.53 -3.59
C ASP A 104 3.42 4.77 -3.74
N LEU A 105 2.31 5.42 -3.39
CA LEU A 105 0.98 4.84 -3.35
C LEU A 105 0.05 5.54 -4.36
N THR A 106 -0.68 4.74 -5.14
CA THR A 106 -1.74 5.20 -6.05
C THR A 106 -2.96 4.34 -5.79
N GLY A 107 -4.06 4.94 -5.33
CA GLY A 107 -5.29 4.19 -5.07
C GLY A 107 -5.98 3.85 -6.38
N GLY A 108 -6.24 4.91 -7.17
CA GLY A 108 -7.07 4.83 -8.35
C GLY A 108 -8.38 5.59 -8.14
N PRO A 109 -9.38 5.36 -9.00
CA PRO A 109 -10.75 5.77 -8.69
C PRO A 109 -11.39 4.89 -7.60
N ASP A 110 -12.51 5.38 -7.06
CA ASP A 110 -13.32 4.74 -6.01
C ASP A 110 -12.79 5.05 -4.60
N ASN A 111 -13.12 4.29 -3.55
CA ASN A 111 -12.85 4.71 -2.16
C ASN A 111 -11.68 3.93 -1.55
N ASP A 112 -10.51 4.56 -1.57
CA ASP A 112 -9.28 3.88 -1.16
C ASP A 112 -8.86 4.20 0.27
N GLN A 113 -8.16 3.25 0.88
CA GLN A 113 -7.55 3.40 2.19
C GLN A 113 -6.03 3.28 2.09
N PHE A 114 -5.34 4.35 2.48
CA PHE A 114 -3.87 4.39 2.54
C PHE A 114 -3.44 4.25 4.00
N SER A 115 -2.81 3.13 4.33
CA SER A 115 -2.39 2.81 5.69
C SER A 115 -0.87 2.95 5.85
N PHE A 116 -0.46 3.66 6.90
CA PHE A 116 0.94 4.05 7.11
C PHE A 116 1.53 3.48 8.40
N TYR A 117 2.83 3.15 8.35
CA TYR A 117 3.64 2.83 9.52
C TYR A 117 4.33 4.07 10.09
N ALA A 118 4.96 3.93 11.25
CA ALA A 118 5.49 5.06 12.02
C ALA A 118 6.74 5.72 11.45
N ALA A 119 7.40 5.10 10.48
CA ALA A 119 8.66 5.54 9.92
C ALA A 119 8.62 5.39 8.41
N GLY A 120 8.99 6.45 7.68
CA GLY A 120 8.90 6.49 6.23
C GLY A 120 8.40 7.81 5.66
N ASP A 121 8.90 8.18 4.50
CA ASP A 121 8.33 9.24 3.67
C ASP A 121 7.39 8.63 2.65
N PHE A 122 6.09 8.87 2.80
CA PHE A 122 5.06 8.29 1.94
C PHE A 122 4.53 9.33 0.96
N ILE A 123 4.30 8.92 -0.28
CA ILE A 123 3.73 9.76 -1.33
C ILE A 123 2.44 9.13 -1.81
N VAL A 124 1.33 9.86 -1.72
CA VAL A 124 0.05 9.46 -2.31
C VAL A 124 -0.18 10.31 -3.56
N GLN A 125 -0.27 9.64 -4.71
CA GLN A 125 -0.21 10.26 -6.03
C GLN A 125 -1.54 10.88 -6.49
N ASP A 126 -2.68 10.34 -6.03
CA ASP A 126 -3.99 10.66 -6.60
C ASP A 126 -5.15 10.82 -5.59
N PHE A 127 -4.83 11.01 -4.30
CA PHE A 127 -5.81 11.09 -3.21
C PHE A 127 -7.06 11.96 -3.52
N ASP A 128 -8.24 11.34 -3.58
CA ASP A 128 -9.54 12.00 -3.69
C ASP A 128 -10.09 12.30 -2.29
N VAL A 129 -10.05 13.59 -1.93
CA VAL A 129 -10.59 14.15 -0.69
C VAL A 129 -12.05 13.83 -0.38
N SER A 130 -12.82 13.36 -1.35
CA SER A 130 -14.23 13.01 -1.21
C SER A 130 -14.52 11.51 -1.10
N ALA A 131 -13.53 10.66 -1.38
CA ALA A 131 -13.65 9.20 -1.38
C ALA A 131 -12.63 8.54 -0.43
N ASP A 132 -11.38 8.99 -0.45
CA ASP A 132 -10.25 8.29 0.15
C ASP A 132 -10.05 8.62 1.62
N THR A 133 -9.35 7.71 2.31
CA THR A 133 -9.04 7.83 3.73
C THR A 133 -7.57 7.50 4.02
N LEU A 134 -6.92 8.35 4.80
CA LEU A 134 -5.63 8.07 5.42
C LEU A 134 -5.85 7.32 6.73
N ILE A 135 -5.28 6.12 6.85
CA ILE A 135 -5.39 5.26 8.03
C ILE A 135 -4.06 5.28 8.79
N PHE A 136 -4.14 5.63 10.08
CA PHE A 136 -3.01 5.48 10.99
C PHE A 136 -3.17 4.21 11.80
N GLU A 137 -2.27 3.24 11.61
CA GLU A 137 -2.25 1.99 12.37
C GLU A 137 -1.72 2.24 13.77
N SER A 138 -2.56 2.04 14.78
CA SER A 138 -2.22 2.33 16.18
C SER A 138 -1.06 1.50 16.70
N ASP A 139 -0.92 0.28 16.20
CA ASP A 139 0.08 -0.68 16.67
C ASP A 139 1.48 -0.33 16.17
N SER A 140 1.54 0.28 14.99
CA SER A 140 2.78 0.79 14.39
C SER A 140 3.09 2.21 14.87
N THR A 141 2.12 3.14 14.73
CA THR A 141 2.31 4.58 14.95
C THR A 141 2.15 5.02 16.41
N GLY A 142 1.41 4.26 17.22
CA GLY A 142 0.97 4.70 18.56
C GLY A 142 -0.12 5.79 18.54
N ILE A 143 -0.62 6.15 17.36
CA ILE A 143 -1.65 7.18 17.16
C ILE A 143 -3.02 6.48 17.08
N ASN A 144 -3.91 6.78 18.03
CA ASN A 144 -5.20 6.09 18.16
C ASN A 144 -6.41 7.02 17.96
N ASN A 145 -6.16 8.33 17.80
CA ASN A 145 -7.20 9.33 17.63
C ASN A 145 -6.63 10.65 17.11
N LEU A 146 -7.53 11.53 16.70
CA LEU A 146 -7.19 12.84 16.14
C LEU A 146 -6.43 13.76 17.11
N GLU A 147 -6.69 13.69 18.42
CA GLU A 147 -5.96 14.50 19.40
C GLU A 147 -4.47 14.10 19.43
N GLN A 148 -4.19 12.80 19.38
CA GLN A 148 -2.81 12.30 19.28
C GLN A 148 -2.19 12.66 17.94
N LEU A 149 -2.90 12.50 16.82
CA LEU A 149 -2.39 12.85 15.50
C LEU A 149 -2.01 14.33 15.42
N VAL A 150 -2.91 15.22 15.84
CA VAL A 150 -2.65 16.67 15.85
C VAL A 150 -1.48 17.02 16.77
N SER A 151 -1.22 16.25 17.82
CA SER A 151 -0.08 16.50 18.71
C SER A 151 1.28 16.16 18.09
N VAL A 152 1.30 15.30 17.06
CA VAL A 152 2.53 14.87 16.37
C VAL A 152 2.73 15.55 15.01
N ILE A 153 1.73 16.23 14.47
CA ILE A 153 1.92 17.05 13.25
C ILE A 153 2.64 18.34 13.61
N THR A 154 3.75 18.62 12.93
CA THR A 154 4.58 19.82 13.15
C THR A 154 4.25 20.94 12.16
N ASN A 155 3.96 20.59 10.91
CA ASN A 155 3.68 21.54 9.84
C ASN A 155 2.88 20.91 8.69
N PHE A 156 2.11 21.73 7.99
CA PHE A 156 1.60 21.44 6.65
C PHE A 156 2.31 22.37 5.67
N GLU A 157 3.06 21.82 4.72
CA GLU A 157 3.81 22.58 3.73
C GLU A 157 3.17 22.44 2.35
N ASP A 158 2.60 23.54 1.85
CA ASP A 158 2.11 23.61 0.48
C ASP A 158 3.28 23.83 -0.49
N THR A 159 3.46 22.89 -1.41
CA THR A 159 4.46 22.93 -2.46
C THR A 159 3.80 23.14 -3.83
N SER A 160 4.61 23.18 -4.90
CA SER A 160 4.06 23.19 -6.26
C SER A 160 3.47 21.86 -6.71
N GLU A 161 3.78 20.77 -6.02
CA GLU A 161 3.37 19.40 -6.39
C GLU A 161 2.20 18.90 -5.53
N GLY A 162 2.13 19.32 -4.28
CA GLY A 162 1.11 18.89 -3.32
C GLY A 162 1.32 19.49 -1.93
N VAL A 163 0.66 18.92 -0.93
CA VAL A 163 0.87 19.27 0.49
C VAL A 163 1.70 18.20 1.18
N VAL A 164 2.69 18.61 1.95
CA VAL A 164 3.51 17.72 2.79
C VAL A 164 3.06 17.87 4.25
N ILE A 165 2.67 16.75 4.86
CA ILE A 165 2.35 16.64 6.27
C ILE A 165 3.62 16.21 7.00
N HIS A 166 4.17 17.11 7.81
CA HIS A 166 5.39 16.87 8.57
C HIS A 166 5.03 16.38 9.98
N PHE A 167 5.69 15.32 10.44
CA PHE A 167 5.53 14.77 11.79
C PHE A 167 6.72 15.12 12.69
N VAL A 168 6.58 14.89 14.01
CA VAL A 168 7.66 15.12 14.98
C VAL A 168 8.87 14.26 14.65
N ASP A 169 10.06 14.81 14.92
CA ASP A 169 11.38 14.19 14.71
C ASP A 169 11.76 13.94 13.23
N ASP A 170 10.98 14.45 12.27
CA ASP A 170 11.21 14.32 10.82
C ASP A 170 11.49 12.87 10.38
N ILE A 171 10.95 11.90 11.13
CA ILE A 171 11.12 10.46 10.86
C ILE A 171 10.10 9.91 9.88
N ALA A 172 9.05 10.69 9.61
CA ALA A 172 8.03 10.38 8.63
C ALA A 172 7.42 11.65 8.06
N SER A 173 7.00 11.57 6.81
CA SER A 173 6.16 12.57 6.16
C SER A 173 5.14 11.89 5.26
N ILE A 174 4.01 12.56 5.03
CA ILE A 174 3.03 12.14 4.03
C ILE A 174 2.87 13.27 3.04
N THR A 175 3.17 13.01 1.77
CA THR A 175 2.95 13.94 0.67
C THR A 175 1.70 13.55 -0.08
N LEU A 176 0.73 14.47 -0.19
CA LEU A 176 -0.47 14.27 -0.98
C LEU A 176 -0.39 15.15 -2.23
N ILE A 177 -0.16 14.50 -3.38
CA ILE A 177 0.05 15.17 -4.66
C ILE A 177 -1.26 15.80 -5.15
N GLY A 178 -1.17 16.97 -5.78
CA GLY A 178 -2.31 17.70 -6.34
C GLY A 178 -3.19 18.43 -5.32
N LEU A 179 -2.99 18.21 -4.03
CA LEU A 179 -3.74 18.85 -2.95
C LEU A 179 -2.99 20.02 -2.31
N GLN A 180 -3.73 20.86 -1.59
CA GLN A 180 -3.18 21.90 -0.72
C GLN A 180 -3.70 21.71 0.70
N SER A 181 -3.03 22.31 1.67
CA SER A 181 -3.37 22.27 3.09
C SER A 181 -4.79 22.75 3.39
N SER A 182 -5.36 23.60 2.52
CA SER A 182 -6.74 24.06 2.62
C SER A 182 -7.80 23.02 2.26
N ASP A 183 -7.40 21.96 1.55
CA ASP A 183 -8.28 20.88 1.13
C ASP A 183 -8.44 19.84 2.26
N LEU A 184 -7.48 19.77 3.18
CA LEU A 184 -7.43 18.77 4.25
C LEU A 184 -8.55 18.93 5.28
N SER A 185 -9.16 17.81 5.65
CA SER A 185 -10.19 17.70 6.69
C SER A 185 -9.89 16.55 7.63
N ALA A 186 -10.35 16.66 8.88
CA ALA A 186 -10.28 15.57 9.83
C ALA A 186 -11.11 14.34 9.41
N ASP A 187 -12.08 14.52 8.52
CA ASP A 187 -12.92 13.43 8.02
C ASP A 187 -12.16 12.50 7.06
N MET A 188 -11.01 12.93 6.54
CA MET A 188 -10.12 12.14 5.67
C MET A 188 -9.25 11.16 6.44
N VAL A 189 -9.36 11.14 7.78
CA VAL A 189 -8.45 10.40 8.65
C VAL A 189 -9.21 9.36 9.46
N GLY A 190 -8.78 8.11 9.33
CA GLY A 190 -9.20 6.99 10.16
C GLY A 190 -8.09 6.51 11.10
N PHE A 191 -8.48 5.73 12.10
CA PHE A 191 -7.57 5.05 13.02
C PHE A 191 -7.99 3.60 13.11
N SER A 192 -7.03 2.70 12.88
CA SER A 192 -7.23 1.25 12.96
C SER A 192 -6.24 0.66 13.95
N SER A 193 -6.60 -0.46 14.56
CA SER A 193 -5.63 -1.33 15.24
C SER A 193 -5.33 -2.48 14.30
N GLY A 194 -4.13 -2.51 13.74
CA GLY A 194 -3.67 -3.58 12.85
C GLY A 194 -4.09 -4.96 13.38
N ALA A 195 -4.84 -5.68 12.58
CA ALA A 195 -5.29 -7.04 12.88
C ALA A 195 -4.54 -8.04 12.02
#